data_AF-A0A0S3TP07-F1
#
_entry.id   AF-A0A0S3TP07-F1
#
_cell.length_a   1.000
_cell.length_b   1.000
_cell.length_c   1.000
_cell.angle_alpha   90.00
_cell.angle_beta   90.00
_cell.angle_gamma   90.00
#
_symmetry.space_group_name_H-M   'P 1'
#
loop_
_entity.id
_entity.type
_entity.pdbx_description
1 polymer ?
#
loop_
_entity_poly.entity_id
_entity_poly.type
_entity_poly.pdbx_seq_one_letter_code
_entity_poly.pdbx_strand_id
1 'polypeptide(L)'
;MLLDTERISYEQVRGRVSNGELLRLVIEDEQFAWLHRISEVVVQIDEMLQADKPVSLEDVENLIADVRALLTPQEEGNAFARKYYTALQREASVVLAHAEVSQLLAAK
;
A
#
# COMPACT_ATOMS: atom_id res chain seq x y z
N MET A 1 -5.59 -2.11 9.37
CA MET A 1 -4.60 -1.02 9.41
C MET A 1 -4.84 0.04 8.34
N LEU A 2 -4.37 -0.10 7.09
CA LEU A 2 -4.58 0.95 6.06
C LEU A 2 -6.03 1.02 5.57
N LEU A 3 -6.62 -0.14 5.23
CA LEU A 3 -8.03 -0.22 4.83
C LEU A 3 -8.95 0.28 5.95
N ASP A 4 -8.68 -0.10 7.20
CA ASP A 4 -9.46 0.36 8.34
C ASP A 4 -9.33 1.88 8.55
N THR A 5 -8.11 2.44 8.37
CA THR A 5 -7.89 3.89 8.44
C THR A 5 -8.73 4.62 7.39
N GLU A 6 -8.71 4.13 6.14
CA GLU A 6 -9.45 4.74 5.04
C GLU A 6 -10.97 4.58 5.23
N ARG A 7 -11.41 3.41 5.72
CA ARG A 7 -12.80 3.16 6.10
C ARG A 7 -13.26 4.15 7.17
N ILE A 8 -12.51 4.33 8.25
CA ILE A 8 -12.86 5.28 9.33
C ILE A 8 -12.97 6.70 8.75
N SER A 9 -12.01 7.11 7.92
CA SER A 9 -12.02 8.42 7.26
C SER A 9 -13.24 8.60 6.34
N TYR A 10 -13.60 7.58 5.57
CA TYR A 10 -14.78 7.58 4.71
C TYR A 10 -16.08 7.65 5.51
N GLU A 11 -16.22 6.81 6.54
CA GLU A 11 -17.43 6.71 7.36
C GLU A 11 -17.71 7.99 8.16
N GLN A 12 -16.67 8.75 8.52
CA GLN A 12 -16.81 10.06 9.17
C GLN A 12 -17.53 11.09 8.27
N VAL A 13 -17.42 10.98 6.96
CA VAL A 13 -17.99 11.93 5.99
C VAL A 13 -19.27 11.40 5.35
N ARG A 14 -19.32 10.10 5.05
CA ARG A 14 -20.37 9.47 4.23
C ARG A 14 -21.33 8.58 5.03
N GLY A 15 -21.03 8.32 6.31
CA GLY A 15 -21.79 7.39 7.14
C GLY A 15 -21.27 5.96 7.08
N ARG A 16 -21.80 5.10 7.94
CA ARG A 16 -21.33 3.70 8.10
C ARG A 16 -21.53 2.90 6.82
N VAL A 17 -20.56 2.03 6.52
CA VAL A 17 -20.64 1.11 5.38
C VAL A 17 -20.65 -0.34 5.86
N SER A 18 -21.43 -1.19 5.19
CA SER A 18 -21.38 -2.63 5.38
C SER A 18 -20.12 -3.23 4.76
N ASN A 19 -19.78 -4.47 5.11
CA ASN A 19 -18.60 -5.14 4.54
C ASN A 19 -18.73 -5.37 3.02
N GLY A 20 -19.94 -5.64 2.51
CA GLY A 20 -20.18 -5.80 1.08
C GLY A 20 -20.03 -4.49 0.29
N GLU A 21 -20.48 -3.38 0.88
CA GLU A 21 -20.28 -2.05 0.31
C GLU A 21 -18.82 -1.64 0.37
N LEU A 22 -18.12 -1.89 1.48
CA LEU A 22 -16.70 -1.62 1.61
C LEU A 22 -15.89 -2.34 0.53
N LEU A 23 -16.18 -3.61 0.23
CA LEU A 23 -15.51 -4.32 -0.85
C LEU A 23 -15.70 -3.61 -2.19
N ARG A 24 -16.92 -3.18 -2.50
CA ARG A 24 -17.21 -2.44 -3.74
C ARG A 24 -16.46 -1.11 -3.78
N LEU A 25 -16.47 -0.36 -2.68
CA LEU A 25 -15.74 0.92 -2.57
C LEU A 25 -14.24 0.72 -2.76
N VAL A 26 -13.67 -0.32 -2.15
CA VAL A 26 -12.25 -0.64 -2.34
C VAL A 26 -11.93 -0.89 -3.81
N ILE A 27 -12.84 -1.48 -4.58
CA ILE A 27 -12.62 -1.79 -5.99
C ILE A 27 -12.86 -0.58 -6.90
N GLU A 28 -13.90 0.22 -6.62
CA GLU A 28 -14.46 1.17 -7.58
C GLU A 28 -14.26 2.65 -7.20
N ASP A 29 -14.04 2.99 -5.92
CA ASP A 29 -14.06 4.36 -5.43
C ASP A 29 -12.65 4.98 -5.38
N GLU A 30 -12.50 6.19 -5.93
CA GLU A 30 -11.24 6.94 -5.99
C GLU A 30 -10.61 7.19 -4.61
N GLN A 31 -11.43 7.26 -3.55
CA GLN A 31 -10.93 7.40 -2.18
C GLN A 31 -10.05 6.22 -1.77
N PHE A 32 -10.35 5.02 -2.27
CA PHE A 32 -9.65 3.78 -1.92
C PHE A 32 -8.62 3.36 -2.97
N ALA A 33 -8.62 3.96 -4.15
CA ALA A 33 -7.75 3.60 -5.28
C ALA A 33 -6.25 3.59 -4.93
N TRP A 34 -5.82 4.39 -3.95
CA TRP A 34 -4.42 4.39 -3.51
C TRP A 34 -3.99 3.05 -2.88
N LEU A 35 -4.90 2.27 -2.29
CA LEU A 35 -4.61 0.96 -1.72
C LEU A 35 -4.29 -0.09 -2.79
N HIS A 36 -4.74 0.13 -4.05
CA HIS A 36 -4.41 -0.75 -5.16
C HIS A 36 -2.92 -0.79 -5.43
N ARG A 37 -2.19 0.31 -5.24
CA ARG A 37 -0.72 0.36 -5.43
C ARG A 37 0.02 -0.62 -4.52
N ILE A 38 -0.50 -0.86 -3.30
CA ILE A 38 0.05 -1.89 -2.42
C ILE A 38 -0.32 -3.30 -2.92
N SER A 39 -1.55 -3.48 -3.40
CA SER A 39 -2.01 -4.77 -3.93
C SER A 39 -1.24 -5.18 -5.19
N GLU A 40 -0.93 -4.22 -6.06
CA GLU A 40 -0.10 -4.40 -7.25
C GLU A 40 1.29 -4.94 -6.88
N VAL A 41 1.92 -4.40 -5.84
CA VAL A 41 3.22 -4.90 -5.34
C VAL A 41 3.11 -6.35 -4.87
N VAL A 42 2.06 -6.70 -4.13
CA VAL A 42 1.84 -8.08 -3.67
C VAL A 42 1.64 -9.02 -4.85
N VAL A 43 0.82 -8.63 -5.83
CA VAL A 43 0.61 -9.42 -7.06
C VAL A 43 1.92 -9.60 -7.82
N GLN A 44 2.72 -8.54 -7.97
CA GLN A 44 4.01 -8.62 -8.65
C GLN A 44 4.99 -9.58 -7.93
N ILE A 45 5.01 -9.57 -6.59
CA ILE A 45 5.79 -10.53 -5.81
C ILE A 45 5.29 -11.96 -6.05
N ASP A 46 3.98 -12.19 -6.00
CA ASP A 46 3.39 -13.51 -6.21
C ASP A 46 3.68 -14.05 -7.62
N GLU A 47 3.58 -13.20 -8.64
CA GLU A 47 3.91 -13.53 -10.03
C GLU A 47 5.39 -13.92 -10.19
N MET A 48 6.31 -13.18 -9.54
CA MET A 48 7.73 -13.51 -9.55
C MET A 48 8.02 -14.83 -8.84
N LEU A 49 7.33 -15.11 -7.72
CA LEU A 49 7.48 -16.37 -6.98
C LEU A 49 6.91 -17.58 -7.74
N GLN A 50 5.89 -17.37 -8.58
CA GLN A 50 5.23 -18.39 -9.37
C GLN A 50 5.77 -18.48 -10.81
N ALA A 51 6.78 -17.69 -11.16
CA ALA A 51 7.29 -17.62 -12.52
C ALA A 51 7.86 -18.96 -12.98
N ASP A 52 7.41 -19.44 -14.14
CA ASP A 52 7.95 -20.65 -14.79
C ASP A 52 9.42 -20.48 -15.23
N LYS A 53 9.88 -19.23 -15.36
CA LYS A 53 11.25 -18.89 -15.73
C LYS A 53 12.02 -18.36 -14.52
N PRO A 54 13.34 -18.59 -14.45
CA PRO A 54 14.16 -17.99 -13.41
C PRO A 54 14.02 -16.46 -13.42
N VAL A 55 13.62 -15.91 -12.29
CA VAL A 55 13.64 -14.47 -12.04
C VAL A 55 15.09 -14.02 -11.96
N SER A 56 15.45 -12.95 -12.68
CA SER A 56 16.82 -12.43 -12.64
C SER A 56 17.04 -11.61 -11.37
N LEU A 57 18.30 -11.51 -10.93
CA LEU A 57 18.64 -10.63 -9.80
C LEU A 57 18.28 -9.16 -10.10
N GLU A 58 18.40 -8.74 -11.35
CA GLU A 58 18.04 -7.39 -11.80
C GLU A 58 16.54 -7.12 -11.60
N ASP A 59 15.67 -8.09 -11.90
CA ASP A 59 14.22 -7.96 -11.68
C ASP A 59 13.89 -7.78 -10.18
N VAL A 60 14.56 -8.53 -9.31
CA VAL A 60 14.40 -8.41 -7.85
C VAL A 60 14.90 -7.06 -7.35
N GLU A 61 16.06 -6.60 -7.81
CA GLU A 61 16.63 -5.30 -7.43
C GLU A 61 15.73 -4.14 -7.88
N ASN A 62 15.18 -4.22 -9.09
CA ASN A 62 14.23 -3.24 -9.61
C ASN A 62 12.94 -3.20 -8.78
N LEU A 63 12.36 -4.36 -8.46
CA LEU A 63 11.19 -4.42 -7.59
C LEU A 63 11.47 -3.79 -6.21
N ILE A 64 12.61 -4.11 -5.59
CA ILE A 64 12.99 -3.52 -4.29
C ILE A 64 13.13 -1.99 -4.40
N ALA A 65 13.74 -1.49 -5.48
CA ALA A 65 13.86 -0.06 -5.73
C ALA A 65 12.49 0.63 -5.90
N ASP A 66 11.59 0.03 -6.68
CA ASP A 66 10.24 0.54 -6.92
C ASP A 66 9.41 0.57 -5.64
N VAL A 67 9.47 -0.49 -4.81
CA VAL A 67 8.76 -0.54 -3.53
C VAL A 67 9.31 0.50 -2.56
N ARG A 68 10.63 0.68 -2.48
CA ARG A 68 11.24 1.76 -1.66
C ARG A 68 10.77 3.14 -2.12
N ALA A 69 10.73 3.38 -3.43
CA ALA A 69 10.27 4.65 -3.99
C ALA A 69 8.78 4.89 -3.70
N LEU A 70 7.94 3.87 -3.85
CA LEU A 70 6.50 3.93 -3.55
C LEU A 70 6.25 4.26 -2.07
N LEU A 71 6.92 3.54 -1.15
CA LEU A 71 6.73 3.67 0.29
C LEU A 71 7.48 4.86 0.90
N THR A 72 8.11 5.71 0.10
CA THR A 72 8.72 6.94 0.60
C THR A 72 7.62 7.93 1.00
N PRO A 73 7.48 8.28 2.30
CA PRO A 73 6.42 9.17 2.74
C PRO A 73 6.72 10.61 2.29
N GLN A 74 5.75 11.25 1.63
CA GLN A 74 5.86 12.64 1.19
C GLN A 74 4.56 13.39 1.48
N GLU A 75 4.68 14.54 2.14
CA GLU A 75 3.55 15.43 2.44
C GLU A 75 3.03 16.12 1.17
N GLU A 76 3.95 16.45 0.24
CA GLU A 76 3.66 16.99 -1.07
C GLU A 76 4.10 15.96 -2.11
N GLY A 77 3.15 15.43 -2.88
CA GLY A 77 3.42 14.34 -3.83
C GLY A 77 2.16 13.88 -4.54
N ASN A 78 2.25 12.71 -5.17
CA ASN A 78 1.09 12.09 -5.82
C ASN A 78 0.01 11.67 -4.80
N ALA A 79 -1.14 11.22 -5.29
CA ALA A 79 -2.27 10.83 -4.42
C ALA A 79 -1.88 9.76 -3.39
N PHE A 80 -1.09 8.75 -3.80
CA PHE A 80 -0.62 7.69 -2.90
C PHE A 80 0.26 8.26 -1.79
N ALA A 81 1.29 9.04 -2.14
CA ALA A 81 2.28 9.53 -1.17
C ALA A 81 1.62 10.35 -0.06
N ARG A 82 0.67 11.22 -0.40
CA ARG A 82 -0.07 12.05 0.55
C ARG A 82 -1.00 11.23 1.46
N LYS A 83 -1.70 10.24 0.90
CA LYS A 83 -2.57 9.32 1.66
C LYS A 83 -1.75 8.43 2.60
N TYR A 84 -0.63 7.90 2.12
CA TYR A 84 0.29 7.08 2.91
C TYR A 84 0.94 7.87 4.04
N TYR A 85 1.41 9.10 3.76
CA TYR A 85 1.91 10.04 4.77
C TYR A 85 0.85 10.32 5.86
N THR A 86 -0.39 10.58 5.44
CA THR A 86 -1.50 10.80 6.38
C THR A 86 -1.79 9.55 7.23
N ALA A 87 -1.76 8.36 6.63
CA ALA A 87 -1.98 7.11 7.37
C ALA A 87 -0.89 6.88 8.43
N LEU A 88 0.37 7.18 8.13
CA LEU A 88 1.48 7.12 9.08
C LEU A 88 1.29 8.06 10.27
N GLN A 89 0.69 9.24 10.07
CA GLN A 89 0.44 10.18 11.16
C GLN A 89 -0.75 9.78 12.05
N ARG A 90 -1.72 9.03 11.51
CA ARG A 90 -2.98 8.75 12.21
C ARG A 90 -2.97 7.44 12.99
N GLU A 91 -2.24 6.44 12.52
CA GLU A 91 -2.28 5.09 13.08
C GLU A 91 -0.88 4.57 13.43
N ALA A 92 -0.61 4.36 14.73
CA ALA A 92 0.67 3.86 15.21
C ALA A 92 1.04 2.49 14.61
N SER A 93 0.03 1.66 14.37
CA SER A 93 0.20 0.36 13.74
C SER A 93 0.81 0.49 12.33
N VAL A 94 0.44 1.52 11.55
CA VAL A 94 0.98 1.80 10.20
C VAL A 94 2.45 2.17 10.25
N VAL A 95 2.86 2.92 11.27
CA VAL A 95 4.28 3.25 11.50
C VAL A 95 5.09 1.99 11.77
N LEU A 96 4.58 1.07 12.59
CA LEU A 96 5.27 -0.19 12.90
C LEU A 96 5.44 -1.06 11.65
N ALA A 97 4.37 -1.24 10.85
CA ALA A 97 4.47 -2.00 9.60
C ALA A 97 5.41 -1.33 8.59
N HIS A 98 5.41 0.00 8.49
CA HIS A 98 6.36 0.72 7.65
C HIS A 98 7.81 0.49 8.09
N ALA A 99 8.08 0.51 9.40
CA ALA A 99 9.40 0.24 9.94
C ALA A 99 9.89 -1.19 9.62
N GLU A 100 9.02 -2.19 9.79
CA GLU A 100 9.32 -3.58 9.45
C GLU A 100 9.65 -3.75 7.96
N VAL A 101 8.81 -3.21 7.07
CA VAL A 101 9.05 -3.26 5.63
C VAL A 101 10.32 -2.50 5.25
N SER A 102 10.57 -1.35 5.85
CA SER A 102 11.79 -0.56 5.59
C SER A 102 13.06 -1.31 6.00
N GLN A 103 13.02 -2.06 7.11
CA GLN A 103 14.13 -2.90 7.53
C GLN A 103 14.38 -4.06 6.56
N LEU A 104 13.31 -4.75 6.14
CA LEU A 104 13.40 -5.82 5.14
C LEU A 104 13.96 -5.32 3.82
N LEU A 105 13.48 -4.15 3.37
CA LEU A 105 13.98 -3.53 2.15
C LEU A 105 15.42 -3.07 2.30
N ALA A 106 15.91 -2.70 3.49
CA ALA A 106 17.29 -2.27 3.71
C ALA A 106 18.30 -3.42 3.82
N ALA A 107 17.83 -4.64 4.09
CA ALA A 107 18.66 -5.83 4.11
C ALA A 107 19.23 -6.10 2.71
N LYS A 108 20.53 -6.44 2.65
CA LYS A 108 21.23 -6.85 1.43
C LYS A 108 21.27 -8.37 1.35
#